data_AF-A0A8I1T6D4-F1
#
_entry.id   AF-A0A8I1T6D4-F1
#
_cell.length_a   1.000
_cell.length_b   1.000
_cell.length_c   1.000
_cell.angle_alpha   90.00
_cell.angle_beta   90.00
_cell.angle_gamma   90.00
#
_symmetry.space_group_name_H-M   'P 1'
#
loop_
_entity.id
_entity.type
_entity.pdbx_description
1 polymer ?
#
loop_
_entity_poly.entity_id
_entity_poly.type
_entity_poly.pdbx_seq_one_letter_code
_entity_poly.pdbx_strand_id
1 'polypeptide(L)'
;MAAKKLTLKLKKSKVHKGGKQRVNVSGLAAFEPVRIVYKGKKIAALKASAKGTVAKAFKVGKAVGLKKIKVFGVTKDRRGVKAFKVRR
;
A
#
# COMPACT_ATOMS: atom_id res chain seq x y z
N MET A 1 -23.13 4.82 9.42
CA MET A 1 -22.24 4.61 8.25
C MET A 1 -20.97 3.90 8.70
N ALA A 2 -20.81 2.61 8.39
CA ALA A 2 -19.61 1.87 8.81
C ALA A 2 -18.43 2.24 7.90
N ALA A 3 -17.37 2.82 8.49
CA ALA A 3 -16.10 3.01 7.80
C ALA A 3 -15.60 1.65 7.30
N LYS A 4 -15.69 1.40 5.98
CA LYS A 4 -15.25 0.14 5.38
C LYS A 4 -13.73 0.06 5.58
N LYS A 5 -13.29 -0.77 6.53
CA LYS A 5 -11.88 -0.94 6.87
C LYS A 5 -11.11 -1.36 5.61
N LEU A 6 -10.15 -0.54 5.18
CA LEU A 6 -9.32 -0.86 4.04
C LEU A 6 -8.51 -2.11 4.32
N THR A 7 -8.67 -3.12 3.47
CA THR A 7 -7.90 -4.36 3.58
C THR A 7 -6.62 -4.20 2.78
N LEU A 8 -5.49 -4.03 3.48
CA LEU A 8 -4.16 -4.02 2.87
C LEU A 8 -3.56 -5.43 2.86
N LYS A 9 -3.22 -5.93 1.67
CA LYS A 9 -2.47 -7.17 1.46
C LYS A 9 -1.13 -6.86 0.79
N LEU A 10 -0.08 -7.47 1.29
CA LEU A 10 1.25 -7.40 0.69
C LEU A 10 1.54 -8.78 0.08
N LYS A 11 2.00 -8.82 -1.18
CA LYS A 11 2.26 -10.09 -1.85
C LYS A 11 3.37 -10.88 -1.15
N LYS A 12 4.37 -10.21 -0.60
CA LYS A 12 5.44 -10.84 0.17
C LYS A 12 5.56 -10.19 1.55
N SER A 13 5.57 -10.98 2.60
CA SER A 13 5.87 -10.52 3.97
C SER A 13 7.37 -10.21 4.16
N LYS A 14 8.24 -10.80 3.33
CA LYS A 14 9.69 -10.59 3.30
C LYS A 14 10.16 -10.31 1.87
N VAL A 15 10.95 -9.26 1.66
CA VAL A 15 11.48 -8.89 0.33
C VAL A 15 12.97 -8.63 0.43
N HIS A 16 13.75 -9.10 -0.55
CA HIS A 16 15.18 -8.75 -0.62
C HIS A 16 15.35 -7.27 -0.97
N LYS A 17 16.46 -6.68 -0.50
CA LYS A 17 16.85 -5.31 -0.87
C LYS A 17 16.94 -5.20 -2.40
N GLY A 18 16.41 -4.12 -2.97
CA GLY A 18 16.33 -3.95 -4.42
C GLY A 18 15.26 -4.80 -5.12
N GLY A 19 14.58 -5.69 -4.41
CA GLY A 19 13.48 -6.51 -4.94
C GLY A 19 12.22 -5.69 -5.22
N LYS A 20 11.24 -6.30 -5.89
CA LYS A 20 9.92 -5.70 -6.13
C LYS A 20 8.93 -6.18 -5.07
N GLN A 21 8.18 -5.25 -4.50
CA GLN A 21 7.07 -5.53 -3.59
C GLN A 21 5.76 -5.12 -4.25
N ARG A 22 4.74 -5.97 -4.15
CA ARG A 22 3.39 -5.67 -4.63
C ARG A 22 2.45 -5.46 -3.45
N VAL A 23 1.78 -4.32 -3.47
CA VAL A 23 0.73 -3.93 -2.52
C VAL A 23 -0.60 -4.08 -3.23
N ASN A 24 -1.50 -4.82 -2.63
CA ASN A 24 -2.89 -4.91 -3.03
C ASN A 24 -3.74 -4.31 -1.92
N VAL A 25 -4.66 -3.44 -2.30
CA VAL A 25 -5.60 -2.79 -1.40
C VAL A 25 -6.99 -3.08 -1.92
N SER A 26 -7.88 -3.48 -1.03
CA SER A 26 -9.28 -3.74 -1.33
C SER A 26 -10.20 -3.08 -0.30
N GLY A 27 -11.46 -2.88 -0.67
CA GLY A 27 -12.44 -2.19 0.17
C GLY A 27 -12.43 -0.66 0.01
N LEU A 28 -11.85 -0.16 -1.08
CA LEU A 28 -11.93 1.24 -1.48
C LEU A 28 -13.28 1.52 -2.14
N ALA A 29 -13.71 2.78 -2.25
CA ALA A 29 -14.79 3.11 -3.17
C ALA A 29 -14.31 3.00 -4.62
N ALA A 30 -15.25 2.76 -5.54
CA ALA A 30 -14.99 2.79 -6.96
C ALA A 30 -14.38 4.13 -7.37
N PHE A 31 -13.33 4.12 -8.20
CA PHE A 31 -12.66 5.31 -8.72
C PHE A 31 -12.04 6.25 -7.66
N GLU A 32 -11.95 5.80 -6.41
CA GLU A 32 -11.43 6.62 -5.33
C GLU A 32 -9.92 6.89 -5.50
N PRO A 33 -9.45 8.15 -5.44
CA PRO A 33 -8.02 8.45 -5.42
C PRO A 33 -7.32 7.88 -4.17
N VAL A 34 -6.24 7.15 -4.40
CA VAL A 34 -5.43 6.48 -3.39
C VAL A 34 -3.97 6.92 -3.51
N ARG A 35 -3.37 7.28 -2.38
CA ARG A 35 -1.96 7.66 -2.26
C ARG A 35 -1.23 6.57 -1.47
N ILE A 36 -0.20 6.01 -2.08
CA ILE A 36 0.67 5.01 -1.47
C ILE A 36 1.96 5.70 -1.06
N VAL A 37 2.29 5.59 0.23
CA VAL A 37 3.44 6.22 0.86
C VAL A 37 4.33 5.15 1.48
N TYR A 38 5.63 5.23 1.17
CA TYR A 38 6.66 4.32 1.65
C TYR A 38 7.86 5.11 2.16
N LYS A 39 8.33 4.82 3.38
CA LYS A 39 9.37 5.62 4.07
C LYS A 39 9.06 7.13 4.11
N GLY A 40 7.79 7.51 4.28
CA GLY A 40 7.36 8.91 4.25
C GLY A 40 7.34 9.55 2.87
N LYS A 41 7.84 8.87 1.82
CA LYS A 41 7.79 9.35 0.43
C LYS A 41 6.59 8.77 -0.31
N LYS A 42 5.87 9.60 -1.05
CA LYS A 42 4.81 9.15 -1.97
C LYS A 42 5.45 8.34 -3.09
N ILE A 43 5.15 7.04 -3.16
CA ILE A 43 5.64 6.15 -4.22
C ILE A 43 4.64 6.03 -5.36
N ALA A 44 3.35 6.23 -5.11
CA ALA A 44 2.32 6.25 -6.15
C ALA A 44 1.09 7.06 -5.70
N ALA A 45 0.40 7.66 -6.66
CA ALA A 45 -1.01 8.03 -6.55
C ALA A 45 -1.76 7.39 -7.71
N LEU A 46 -2.82 6.67 -7.40
CA LEU A 46 -3.61 5.90 -8.35
C LEU A 46 -5.08 5.96 -7.93
N LYS A 47 -6.01 5.81 -8.86
CA LYS A 47 -7.42 5.62 -8.52
C LYS A 47 -7.72 4.15 -8.30
N ALA A 48 -8.63 3.85 -7.39
CA ALA A 48 -9.19 2.51 -7.23
C ALA A 48 -9.97 2.12 -8.48
N SER A 49 -9.97 0.83 -8.81
CA SER A 49 -10.81 0.27 -9.86
C SER A 49 -12.30 0.39 -9.50
N ALA A 50 -13.20 0.17 -10.46
CA ALA A 50 -14.65 0.11 -10.23
C ALA A 50 -15.05 -0.88 -9.12
N LYS A 51 -14.25 -1.94 -8.91
CA LYS A 51 -14.43 -2.92 -7.82
C LYS A 51 -13.90 -2.44 -6.45
N GLY A 52 -13.40 -1.22 -6.34
CA GLY A 52 -12.83 -0.72 -5.08
C GLY A 52 -11.50 -1.37 -4.71
N THR A 53 -10.68 -1.69 -5.72
CA THR A 53 -9.38 -2.33 -5.52
C THR A 53 -8.27 -1.56 -6.22
N VAL A 54 -7.06 -1.56 -5.63
CA VAL A 54 -5.86 -1.03 -6.29
C VAL A 54 -4.69 -1.96 -6.01
N ALA A 55 -3.88 -2.21 -7.04
CA ALA A 55 -2.67 -2.98 -6.92
C ALA A 55 -1.51 -2.19 -7.51
N LYS A 56 -0.39 -2.13 -6.80
CA LYS A 56 0.82 -1.49 -7.30
C LYS A 56 2.06 -2.26 -6.88
N ALA A 57 2.92 -2.52 -7.85
CA ALA A 57 4.28 -2.98 -7.61
C ALA A 57 5.23 -1.78 -7.53
N PHE A 58 6.15 -1.80 -6.57
CA PHE A 58 7.20 -0.80 -6.42
C PHE A 58 8.51 -1.48 -6.03
N LYS A 59 9.65 -0.86 -6.35
CA LYS A 59 10.97 -1.38 -5.98
C LYS A 59 11.27 -1.02 -4.54
N VAL A 60 11.57 -2.04 -3.74
CA VAL A 60 12.04 -1.88 -2.37
C VAL A 60 13.48 -1.42 -2.45
N GLY A 61 13.79 -0.23 -1.93
CA GLY A 61 15.15 0.32 -1.99
C GLY A 61 16.19 -0.54 -1.25
N LYS A 62 17.45 -0.07 -1.21
CA LYS A 62 18.57 -0.78 -0.57
C LYS A 62 18.44 -0.91 0.97
N ALA A 63 17.52 -0.17 1.58
CA ALA A 63 17.37 -0.13 3.04
C ALA A 63 16.68 -1.38 3.59
N VAL A 64 17.45 -2.21 4.31
CA VAL A 64 16.97 -3.40 5.03
C VAL A 64 16.22 -3.03 6.31
N GLY A 65 15.58 -4.02 6.93
CA GLY A 65 14.83 -3.89 8.19
C GLY A 65 13.31 -3.87 8.01
N LEU A 66 12.58 -3.63 9.10
CA LEU A 66 11.12 -3.56 9.08
C LEU A 66 10.68 -2.24 8.44
N LYS A 67 9.83 -2.33 7.41
CA LYS A 67 9.35 -1.18 6.65
C LYS A 67 7.84 -1.13 6.68
N LYS A 68 7.32 0.09 6.86
CA LYS A 68 5.89 0.36 6.90
C LYS A 68 5.47 1.02 5.59
N ILE A 69 4.40 0.51 5.01
CA ILE A 69 3.63 1.14 3.94
C ILE A 69 2.38 1.73 4.54
N LYS A 70 2.09 2.96 4.12
CA LYS A 70 0.85 3.65 4.44
C LYS A 70 0.12 3.88 3.14
N VAL A 71 -1.16 3.56 3.13
CA VAL A 71 -2.08 3.84 2.04
C VAL A 71 -3.14 4.77 2.58
N PHE A 72 -3.36 5.86 1.86
CA PHE A 72 -4.33 6.88 2.19
C PHE A 72 -5.35 6.94 1.06
N GLY A 73 -6.62 6.75 1.37
CA GLY A 73 -7.74 7.09 0.51
C GLY A 73 -8.06 8.58 0.58
N VAL A 74 -9.25 8.95 0.12
CA VAL A 74 -9.70 10.36 0.08
C VAL A 74 -10.07 10.89 1.46
N THR A 75 -10.68 10.05 2.29
CA THR A 75 -11.08 10.44 3.64
C THR A 75 -10.03 10.02 4.67
N LYS A 76 -9.95 10.77 5.78
CA LYS A 76 -9.00 10.48 6.88
C LYS A 76 -9.24 9.08 7.48
N ASP A 77 -10.49 8.61 7.48
CA ASP A 77 -10.90 7.29 7.97
C ASP A 77 -10.48 6.13 7.05
N ARG A 78 -10.22 6.42 5.77
CA ARG A 78 -9.80 5.43 4.76
C ARG A 78 -8.29 5.36 4.70
N ARG A 79 -7.66 4.88 5.77
CA ARG A 79 -6.22 4.65 5.83
C ARG A 79 -5.91 3.21 6.18
N GLY A 80 -4.94 2.62 5.47
CA GLY A 80 -4.41 1.31 5.80
C GLY A 80 -2.90 1.37 5.98
N VAL A 81 -2.40 0.69 7.02
CA VAL A 81 -0.97 0.63 7.32
C VAL A 81 -0.57 -0.83 7.40
N LYS A 82 0.52 -1.20 6.73
CA LYS A 82 1.06 -2.55 6.81
C LYS A 82 2.56 -2.55 6.83
N ALA A 83 3.13 -3.43 7.63
CA ALA A 83 4.57 -3.63 7.71
C ALA A 83 5.01 -4.87 6.93
N PHE A 84 6.23 -4.83 6.41
CA PHE A 84 6.92 -5.99 5.84
C PHE A 84 8.42 -5.89 6.15
N LYS A 85 9.12 -7.02 6.13
CA LYS A 85 10.56 -7.06 6.42
C LYS A 85 11.37 -7.03 5.13
N VAL A 86 12.34 -6.13 5.06
CA VAL A 86 13.32 -6.09 3.97
C VAL A 86 14.59 -6.79 4.45
N ARG A 87 15.04 -7.81 3.71
CA ARG A 87 16.23 -8.61 4.02
C ARG A 87 17.34 -8.35 3.00
N ARG A 88 18.58 -8.71 3.36
CA ARG A 88 19.73 -8.58 2.48
C ARG A 88 19.61 -9.49 1.27
#